data_AF-A0A1D7TZK4-F1
#
_entry.id   AF-A0A1D7TZK4-F1
#
_cell.length_a   1.000
_cell.length_b   1.000
_cell.length_c   1.000
_cell.angle_alpha   90.00
_cell.angle_beta   90.00
_cell.angle_gamma   90.00
#
_symmetry.space_group_name_H-M   'P 1'
#
loop_
_entity.id
_entity.type
_entity.pdbx_description
1 polymer ?
#
loop_
_entity_poly.entity_id
_entity_poly.type
_entity_poly.pdbx_seq_one_letter_code
_entity_poly.pdbx_strand_id
1 'polypeptide(L)'
;MDIDVTPKSDEAAWLLTDLLGRPVGHVEEEPTGEFRFHPAGRSLVTMKAMKCGPFKTLDDALAEIELFTRGSCRRVLGGDPPPEADAAS
;
A
#
# COMPACT_ATOMS: atom_id res chain seq x y z
N MET A 1 -8.05 10.51 -1.73
CA MET A 1 -8.32 9.16 -2.29
C MET A 1 -8.16 8.17 -1.16
N ASP A 2 -9.14 7.30 -0.92
CA ASP A 2 -9.00 6.30 0.14
C ASP A 2 -8.31 5.05 -0.39
N ILE A 3 -7.44 4.49 0.45
CA ILE A 3 -6.51 3.42 0.09
C ILE A 3 -6.55 2.37 1.20
N ASP A 4 -6.75 1.11 0.83
CA ASP A 4 -6.56 -0.03 1.71
C ASP A 4 -5.10 -0.48 1.66
N VAL A 5 -4.55 -0.74 2.84
CA VAL A 5 -3.16 -1.15 3.08
C VAL A 5 -3.18 -2.57 3.62
N THR A 6 -2.72 -3.53 2.82
CA THR A 6 -2.65 -4.94 3.20
C THR A 6 -1.20 -5.40 3.28
N PRO A 7 -0.80 -6.18 4.31
CA PRO A 7 0.52 -6.78 4.33
C PRO A 7 0.67 -7.76 3.16
N LYS A 8 1.83 -7.78 2.52
CA LYS A 8 2.21 -8.79 1.55
C LYS A 8 2.78 -9.98 2.31
N SER A 9 2.21 -11.16 2.14
CA SER A 9 2.63 -12.36 2.87
C SER A 9 4.13 -12.62 2.67
N ASP A 10 4.82 -12.94 3.77
CA ASP A 10 6.24 -13.29 3.82
C ASP A 10 7.22 -12.23 3.31
N GLU A 11 6.77 -10.98 3.13
CA GLU A 11 7.59 -9.85 2.73
C GLU A 11 7.43 -8.69 3.71
N ALA A 12 8.49 -7.92 3.91
CA ALA A 12 8.43 -6.67 4.68
C ALA A 12 7.84 -5.55 3.80
N ALA A 13 6.65 -5.80 3.25
CA ALA A 13 6.00 -4.94 2.29
C ALA A 13 4.47 -4.88 2.50
N TRP A 14 3.88 -3.76 2.10
CA TRP A 14 2.45 -3.50 2.18
C TRP A 14 1.92 -3.07 0.83
N LEU A 15 0.90 -3.76 0.33
CA LEU A 15 0.20 -3.41 -0.89
C LEU A 15 -0.79 -2.29 -0.62
N LEU A 16 -0.83 -1.31 -1.52
CA LEU A 16 -1.74 -0.18 -1.46
C LEU A 16 -2.72 -0.27 -2.64
N THR A 17 -4.01 -0.41 -2.33
CA THR A 17 -5.09 -0.57 -3.31
C THR A 17 -6.15 0.48 -3.05
N ASP A 18 -6.67 1.15 -4.07
CA ASP A 18 -7.79 2.07 -3.86
C ASP A 18 -9.12 1.31 -3.67
N LEU A 19 -10.18 2.02 -3.25
CA LEU A 19 -11.50 1.42 -3.02
C LEU A 19 -12.15 0.81 -4.28
N LEU A 20 -11.58 1.03 -5.46
CA LEU A 20 -12.03 0.40 -6.71
C LEU A 20 -11.20 -0.84 -7.06
N GLY A 21 -10.34 -1.30 -6.16
CA GLY A 21 -9.48 -2.47 -6.38
C GLY A 21 -8.28 -2.19 -7.29
N ARG A 22 -7.96 -0.92 -7.58
CA ARG A 22 -6.85 -0.58 -8.48
C ARG A 22 -5.55 -0.46 -7.69
N PRO A 23 -4.44 -0.98 -8.23
CA PRO A 23 -3.15 -0.88 -7.55
C PRO A 23 -2.68 0.58 -7.54
N VAL A 24 -2.40 1.08 -6.33
CA VAL A 24 -1.79 2.39 -6.11
C VAL A 24 -0.27 2.24 -6.04
N GLY A 25 0.21 1.14 -5.47
CA GLY A 25 1.63 0.86 -5.29
C GLY A 25 1.86 -0.11 -4.13
N HIS A 26 3.07 -0.11 -3.61
CA HIS A 26 3.39 -0.76 -2.36
C HIS A 26 4.38 0.09 -1.55
N VAL A 27 4.40 -0.11 -0.23
CA VAL A 27 5.49 0.36 0.63
C VAL A 27 6.35 -0.84 0.97
N GLU A 28 7.67 -0.72 0.81
CA GLU A 28 8.65 -1.74 1.17
C GLU A 28 9.51 -1.22 2.33
N GLU A 29 9.81 -2.09 3.28
CA GLU A 29 10.86 -1.89 4.28
C GLU A 29 12.20 -2.37 3.70
N GLU A 30 13.12 -1.43 3.53
CA GLU A 30 14.47 -1.68 3.05
C GLU A 30 15.31 -2.36 4.15
N PRO A 31 16.42 -3.05 3.82
CA PRO A 31 17.28 -3.72 4.80
C PRO A 31 17.85 -2.81 5.91
N THR A 32 17.85 -1.49 5.68
CA THR A 32 18.27 -0.47 6.66
C THR A 32 17.19 -0.12 7.68
N GLY A 33 15.98 -0.71 7.57
CA GLY A 33 14.80 -0.39 8.39
C GLY A 33 14.07 0.88 7.93
N GLU A 34 14.42 1.43 6.76
CA GLU A 34 13.74 2.58 6.17
C GLU A 34 12.61 2.12 5.24
N PHE A 35 11.56 2.92 5.14
CA PHE A 35 10.40 2.60 4.31
C PHE A 35 10.41 3.42 3.03
N ARG A 36 10.06 2.78 1.91
CA ARG A 36 10.01 3.41 0.59
C ARG A 36 8.71 3.08 -0.12
N PHE A 37 8.08 4.10 -0.71
CA PHE A 37 6.87 3.93 -1.50
C PHE A 37 7.21 3.74 -2.97
N HIS A 38 6.66 2.68 -3.56
CA HIS A 38 6.81 2.32 -4.96
C HIS A 38 5.44 2.47 -5.65
N PRO A 39 5.16 3.61 -6.33
CA PRO A 39 3.91 3.80 -7.04
C PRO A 39 3.76 2.80 -8.20
N ALA A 40 2.52 2.42 -8.49
CA ALA A 40 2.17 1.54 -9.60
C ALA A 40 1.00 2.10 -10.42
N GLY A 41 0.83 1.59 -11.64
CA GLY A 41 -0.29 1.96 -12.50
C GLY A 41 -0.43 3.47 -12.71
N ARG A 42 -1.63 4.01 -12.46
CA ARG A 42 -1.91 5.45 -12.65
C ARG A 42 -1.16 6.33 -11.65
N SER A 43 -0.79 5.78 -10.48
CA SER A 43 -0.07 6.50 -9.43
C SER A 43 1.34 6.92 -9.86
N LEU A 44 1.96 6.21 -10.81
CA LEU A 44 3.25 6.60 -11.39
C LEU A 44 3.21 8.02 -11.96
N VAL A 45 2.07 8.42 -12.53
CA VAL A 45 1.88 9.75 -13.10
C VAL A 45 1.35 10.72 -12.05
N THR A 46 0.31 10.33 -11.31
CA THR A 46 -0.37 11.25 -10.40
C THR A 46 0.45 11.58 -9.16
N MET A 47 1.33 10.68 -8.72
CA MET A 47 2.16 10.84 -7.51
C MET A 47 3.64 11.11 -7.84
N LYS A 48 3.96 11.46 -9.09
CA LYS A 48 5.35 11.68 -9.54
C LYS A 48 6.10 12.76 -8.75
N ALA A 49 5.37 13.75 -8.22
CA ALA A 49 5.94 14.85 -7.44
C ALA A 49 5.93 14.59 -5.92
N MET A 50 5.35 13.46 -5.48
CA MET A 50 5.29 13.10 -4.07
C MET A 50 6.66 12.58 -3.62
N LYS A 51 7.01 12.83 -2.35
CA LYS A 51 8.14 12.16 -1.73
C LYS A 51 7.83 10.66 -1.61
N CYS A 52 8.73 9.81 -2.12
CA CYS A 52 8.59 8.35 -2.04
C CYS A 52 9.48 7.69 -0.98
N GLY A 53 10.10 8.49 -0.12
CA GLY A 53 11.00 8.02 0.94
C GLY A 53 12.46 8.51 0.75
N PRO A 54 13.38 8.09 1.63
CA PRO A 54 13.13 7.17 2.74
C PRO A 54 12.26 7.80 3.85
N PHE A 55 11.49 6.94 4.53
CA PHE A 55 10.69 7.25 5.71
C PHE A 55 11.16 6.38 6.89
N LYS A 56 10.97 6.87 8.12
CA LYS A 56 11.45 6.15 9.32
C LYS A 56 10.50 5.04 9.78
N THR A 57 9.23 5.16 9.43
CA THR A 57 8.19 4.22 9.80
C THR A 57 7.21 4.04 8.64
N LEU A 58 6.47 2.93 8.64
CA LEU A 58 5.34 2.76 7.74
C LEU A 58 4.30 3.87 7.92
N ASP A 59 4.02 4.31 9.14
CA ASP A 59 3.07 5.39 9.42
C ASP A 59 3.49 6.72 8.76
N ASP A 60 4.78 7.06 8.79
CA ASP A 60 5.30 8.25 8.11
C ASP A 60 5.10 8.18 6.59
N ALA A 61 5.30 6.99 6.01
CA ALA A 61 5.07 6.77 4.58
C ALA A 61 3.59 6.92 4.22
N LEU A 62 2.69 6.34 5.03
CA LEU A 62 1.25 6.45 4.82
C LEU A 62 0.76 7.89 4.99
N ALA A 63 1.26 8.63 5.99
CA ALA A 63 0.90 10.02 6.22
C ALA A 63 1.26 10.94 5.03
N GLU A 64 2.41 10.72 4.38
CA GLU A 64 2.78 11.45 3.16
C GLU A 64 1.82 11.15 2.00
N ILE A 65 1.41 9.88 1.86
CA ILE A 65 0.44 9.44 0.84
C ILE A 65 -0.93 10.07 1.09
N GLU A 66 -1.40 10.08 2.33
CA GLU A 66 -2.66 10.72 2.74
C GLU A 66 -2.64 12.22 2.46
N LEU A 67 -1.54 12.90 2.82
CA LEU A 67 -1.35 14.33 2.58
C LEU A 67 -1.42 14.66 1.09
N PHE A 68 -0.70 13.89 0.27
CA PHE A 68 -0.62 14.15 -1.16
C PHE A 68 -1.95 13.81 -1.87
N THR A 69 -2.60 12.71 -1.50
CA THR A 69 -3.83 12.25 -2.14
C THR A 69 -5.10 12.86 -1.56
N ARG A 70 -4.98 13.61 -0.46
CA ARG A 70 -6.10 14.16 0.32
C ARG A 70 -7.14 13.09 0.65
N GLY A 71 -6.70 11.95 1.16
CA GLY A 71 -7.56 10.86 1.60
C GLY A 71 -6.94 10.08 2.74
N SER A 72 -7.44 8.88 3.01
CA SER A 72 -7.02 8.07 4.16
C SER A 72 -6.46 6.72 3.74
N CYS A 73 -5.42 6.28 4.42
CA CYS A 73 -4.89 4.92 4.36
C CYS A 73 -5.49 4.09 5.50
N ARG A 74 -6.19 3.00 5.18
CA ARG A 74 -6.73 2.05 6.16
C ARG A 74 -5.97 0.76 6.13
N ARG A 75 -5.40 0.35 7.27
CA ARG A 75 -4.81 -0.97 7.42
C ARG A 75 -5.91 -2.02 7.51
N VAL A 76 -5.92 -2.92 6.52
CA VAL A 76 -6.76 -4.10 6.52
C VAL A 76 -5.90 -5.24 7.05
N LEU A 77 -5.97 -5.48 8.35
CA LEU A 77 -5.44 -6.70 8.95
C LEU A 77 -6.28 -7.83 8.37
N GLY A 78 -5.65 -8.74 7.61
CA GLY A 78 -6.31 -9.80 6.86
C GLY A 78 -7.48 -10.39 7.64
N GLY A 79 -8.69 -9.99 7.28
CA GLY A 79 -9.85 -10.82 7.53
C GLY A 79 -9.60 -12.13 6.81
N ASP A 80 -9.99 -13.23 7.46
CA ASP A 80 -9.89 -14.60 6.99
C ASP A 80 -9.97 -14.67 5.45
N PRO A 81 -9.05 -15.39 4.77
CA PRO A 81 -9.17 -15.57 3.34
C PRO A 81 -10.59 -16.03 3.03
N PRO A 82 -11.26 -15.50 1.98
CA PRO A 82 -12.57 -16.00 1.61
C PRO A 82 -12.47 -17.53 1.49
N PRO A 83 -13.41 -18.31 2.08
CA PRO A 83 -13.37 -19.76 1.93
C PRO A 83 -13.28 -20.04 0.44
N GLU A 84 -12.21 -20.73 0.04
CA GLU A 84 -11.99 -21.19 -1.33
C GLU A 84 -13.34 -21.62 -1.88
N ALA A 85 -13.81 -20.88 -2.89
CA ALA A 85 -15.00 -21.26 -3.62
C ALA A 85 -14.68 -22.58 -4.31
N ASP A 86 -15.07 -23.67 -3.64
CA ASP A 86 -15.55 -24.91 -4.20
C ASP A 86 -15.02 -25.18 -5.62
N ALA A 87 -13.79 -25.68 -5.70
CA ALA A 87 -13.38 -26.44 -6.88
C ALA A 87 -13.94 -27.86 -6.74
N ALA A 88 -15.27 -27.99 -6.81
CA ALA A 88 -15.89 -29.23 -7.19
C ALA A 88 -15.73 -29.44 -8.70
N SER A 89 -14.92 -30.43 -9.08
CA SER A 89 -15.22 -31.52 -10.05
C SER A 89 -13.95 -32.10 -10.61
#